data_AF-A0A257S559-F1
#
_entry.id   AF-A0A257S559-F1
#
_cell.length_a   1.000
_cell.length_b   1.000
_cell.length_c   1.000
_cell.angle_alpha   90.00
_cell.angle_beta   90.00
_cell.angle_gamma   90.00
#
_symmetry.space_group_name_H-M   'P 1'
#
loop_
_entity.id
_entity.type
_entity.pdbx_description
1 polymer ?
#
loop_
_entity_poly.entity_id
_entity_poly.type
_entity_poly.pdbx_seq_one_letter_code
_entity_poly.pdbx_strand_id
1 'polypeptide(L)'
;MAIPFDQIEDAVLDGRAEVGLLIHEGQLTFADRGLHLVQDLGEWWYQETGLPLPLGGNVVRKDLGAALIKRISRHLKASIAYALDHRAGALDHAMKYARGLERSKADTFVGMYVNDWTLDYGDRGRQAVRLLLERGVQSGIIPGPVLVEFVED
;
A
#
# COMPACT_ATOMS: atom_id res chain seq x y z
N MET A 1 12.86 -17.92 -4.76
CA MET A 1 11.58 -18.64 -4.73
C MET A 1 10.47 -17.61 -4.54
N ALA A 2 9.39 -17.67 -5.32
CA ALA A 2 8.21 -16.85 -5.06
C ALA A 2 7.17 -17.74 -4.36
N ILE A 3 6.67 -17.30 -3.21
CA ILE A 3 5.64 -17.99 -2.43
C ILE A 3 4.50 -17.01 -2.09
N PRO A 4 3.29 -17.51 -1.82
CA PRO A 4 2.21 -16.69 -1.27
C PRO A 4 2.64 -15.95 0.00
N PHE A 5 2.17 -14.71 0.17
CA PHE A 5 2.60 -13.84 1.28
C PHE A 5 2.27 -14.42 2.65
N ASP A 6 1.18 -15.19 2.75
CA ASP A 6 0.72 -15.87 3.98
C ASP A 6 1.58 -17.08 4.37
N GLN A 7 2.55 -17.47 3.54
CA GLN A 7 3.48 -18.57 3.81
C GLN A 7 4.90 -18.09 4.15
N ILE A 8 5.15 -16.78 4.12
CA ILE A 8 6.50 -16.23 4.27
C ILE A 8 7.05 -16.46 5.67
N GLU A 9 6.25 -16.17 6.70
CA GLU A 9 6.66 -16.37 8.09
C GLU A 9 6.95 -17.84 8.39
N ASP A 10 6.13 -18.77 7.88
CA ASP A 10 6.35 -20.21 8.01
C ASP A 10 7.66 -20.65 7.33
N ALA A 11 7.95 -20.10 6.14
CA ALA A 11 9.18 -20.41 5.43
C ALA A 11 10.44 -20.01 6.22
N VAL A 12 10.38 -18.90 6.96
CA VAL A 12 11.49 -18.47 7.82
C VAL A 12 11.58 -19.35 9.07
N LEU A 13 10.45 -19.61 9.74
CA LEU A 13 10.41 -20.43 10.97
C LEU A 13 10.84 -21.88 10.74
N ASP A 14 10.50 -22.45 9.58
CA ASP A 14 10.89 -23.81 9.20
C ASP A 14 12.36 -23.91 8.71
N GLY A 15 13.07 -22.79 8.62
CA GLY A 15 14.43 -22.73 8.08
C GLY A 15 14.52 -22.95 6.56
N ARG A 16 13.39 -22.84 5.84
CA ARG A 16 13.35 -22.91 4.37
C ARG A 16 13.83 -21.61 3.70
N ALA A 17 13.86 -20.51 4.45
CA ALA A 17 14.41 -19.22 4.04
C ALA A 17 15.11 -18.54 5.23
N GLU A 18 16.18 -17.79 4.96
CA GLU A 18 16.91 -17.05 6.00
C GLU A 18 16.20 -15.74 6.40
N VAL A 19 15.50 -15.12 5.44
CA VAL A 19 14.76 -13.86 5.61
C VAL A 19 13.45 -13.88 4.83
N GLY A 20 12.46 -13.13 5.30
CA GLY A 20 11.15 -12.98 4.65
C GLY A 20 10.79 -11.51 4.46
N LEU A 21 10.26 -11.15 3.28
CA LEU A 21 9.70 -9.82 3.01
C LEU A 21 8.21 -9.84 3.35
N LEU A 22 7.83 -9.17 4.44
CA LEU A 22 6.45 -9.12 4.89
C LEU A 22 5.70 -7.95 4.27
N ILE A 23 4.47 -8.22 3.85
CA ILE A 23 3.47 -7.26 3.40
C ILE A 23 2.14 -7.56 4.13
N HIS A 24 1.13 -6.71 3.95
CA HIS A 24 -0.16 -6.85 4.65
C HIS A 24 -0.01 -6.90 6.18
N GLU A 25 -0.86 -7.66 6.89
CA GLU A 25 -0.89 -7.72 8.34
C GLU A 25 0.39 -8.27 8.98
N GLY A 26 1.20 -9.03 8.24
CA GLY A 26 2.43 -9.66 8.74
C GLY A 26 3.40 -8.67 9.36
N GLN A 27 3.41 -7.41 8.88
CA GLN A 27 4.25 -6.33 9.42
C GLN A 27 3.91 -5.95 10.88
N LEU A 28 2.71 -6.30 11.37
CA LEU A 28 2.28 -6.02 12.75
C LEU A 28 2.34 -7.26 13.65
N THR A 29 2.39 -8.46 13.07
CA THR A 29 2.21 -9.73 13.81
C THR A 29 3.47 -10.60 13.86
N PHE A 30 4.50 -10.32 13.07
CA PHE A 30 5.69 -11.17 13.01
C PHE A 30 6.36 -11.38 14.38
N ALA A 31 6.35 -10.35 15.23
CA ALA A 31 6.92 -10.41 16.58
C ALA A 31 6.17 -11.40 17.49
N ASP A 32 4.85 -11.54 17.32
CA ASP A 32 4.02 -12.50 18.06
C ASP A 32 4.43 -13.96 17.74
N ARG A 33 5.08 -14.17 16.58
CA ARG A 33 5.60 -15.47 16.13
C ARG A 33 7.08 -15.70 16.47
N GLY A 34 7.70 -14.80 17.22
CA GLY A 34 9.12 -14.89 17.59
C GLY A 34 10.10 -14.48 16.49
N LEU A 35 9.61 -13.88 15.40
CA LEU A 35 10.45 -13.26 14.38
C LEU A 35 10.87 -11.86 14.85
N HIS A 36 11.97 -11.34 14.30
CA HIS A 36 12.42 -9.97 14.57
C HIS A 36 12.59 -9.18 13.27
N LEU A 37 12.44 -7.86 13.37
CA LEU A 37 12.59 -6.97 12.23
C LEU A 37 14.07 -6.82 11.90
N VAL A 38 14.43 -7.09 10.64
CA VAL A 38 15.78 -6.86 10.12
C VAL A 38 15.93 -5.44 9.56
N GLN A 39 14.93 -4.98 8.80
CA GLN A 39 14.91 -3.64 8.19
C GLN A 39 13.47 -3.22 7.90
N ASP A 40 13.11 -1.99 8.26
CA ASP A 40 11.91 -1.33 7.73
C ASP A 40 12.24 -0.67 6.39
N LEU A 41 11.58 -1.12 5.31
CA LEU A 41 11.82 -0.60 3.96
C LEU A 41 11.16 0.76 3.71
N GLY A 42 10.09 1.08 4.46
CA GLY A 42 9.47 2.40 4.42
C GLY A 42 10.35 3.46 5.07
N GLU A 43 10.92 3.14 6.24
CA GLU A 43 11.88 4.01 6.91
C GLU A 43 13.16 4.18 6.08
N TRP A 44 13.73 3.08 5.58
CA TRP A 44 14.91 3.12 4.71
C TRP A 44 14.68 4.02 3.49
N TRP A 45 13.54 3.85 2.79
CA TRP A 45 13.18 4.68 1.65
C TRP A 45 13.05 6.15 2.02
N TYR A 46 12.42 6.45 3.17
CA TYR A 46 12.26 7.81 3.64
C TYR A 46 13.61 8.47 3.99
N GLN A 47 14.51 7.74 4.66
CA GLN A 47 15.86 8.22 4.96
C GLN A 47 16.66 8.52 3.68
N GLU A 48 16.50 7.69 2.65
CA GLU A 48 17.25 7.85 1.40
C GLU A 48 16.68 8.96 0.49
N THR A 49 15.36 9.12 0.44
CA THR A 49 14.70 9.99 -0.55
C THR A 49 14.07 11.24 0.04
N GLY A 50 13.82 11.26 1.35
CA GLY A 50 13.01 12.27 2.02
C GLY A 50 11.55 12.25 1.57
N LEU A 51 11.06 11.18 0.94
CA LEU A 51 9.70 11.03 0.41
C LEU A 51 9.02 9.79 1.00
N PRO A 52 7.69 9.75 1.12
CA PRO A 52 6.98 8.53 1.53
C PRO A 52 7.18 7.43 0.48
N LEU A 53 7.16 6.16 0.91
CA LEU A 53 7.24 5.00 0.01
C LEU A 53 5.88 4.73 -0.65
N PRO A 54 5.74 4.82 -1.99
CA PRO A 54 4.50 4.42 -2.65
C PRO A 54 4.33 2.90 -2.63
N LEU A 55 3.28 2.41 -1.97
CA LEU A 55 3.02 0.96 -1.83
C LEU A 55 1.91 0.45 -2.76
N GLY A 56 0.87 1.26 -2.96
CA GLY A 56 -0.27 0.90 -3.78
C GLY A 56 -0.87 2.12 -4.47
N GLY A 57 -1.52 1.91 -5.62
CA GLY A 57 -2.20 2.94 -6.38
C GLY A 57 -3.41 2.40 -7.11
N ASN A 58 -4.48 3.21 -7.18
CA ASN A 58 -5.62 2.91 -8.03
C ASN A 58 -5.34 3.40 -9.43
N VAL A 59 -5.39 2.50 -10.41
CA VAL A 59 -5.18 2.81 -11.83
C VAL A 59 -6.48 2.65 -12.60
N VAL A 60 -6.68 3.50 -13.60
CA VAL A 60 -7.86 3.49 -14.46
C VAL A 60 -7.43 3.38 -15.91
N ARG A 61 -8.12 2.54 -16.69
CA ARG A 61 -7.83 2.38 -18.11
C ARG A 61 -8.15 3.67 -18.86
N LYS A 62 -7.21 4.12 -19.70
CA LYS A 62 -7.31 5.37 -20.47
C LYS A 62 -8.45 5.33 -21.52
N ASP A 63 -8.78 4.16 -22.03
CA ASP A 63 -9.80 3.97 -23.07
C ASP A 63 -11.26 4.07 -22.57
N LEU A 64 -11.46 4.27 -21.26
CA LEU A 64 -12.78 4.56 -20.70
C LEU A 64 -13.29 5.97 -21.02
N GLY A 65 -12.40 6.85 -21.50
CA GLY A 65 -12.72 8.24 -21.85
C GLY A 65 -12.71 9.19 -20.66
N ALA A 66 -12.26 10.43 -20.89
CA ALA A 66 -11.99 11.41 -19.84
C ALA A 66 -13.19 11.67 -18.90
N ALA A 67 -14.41 11.73 -19.46
CA ALA A 67 -15.62 11.97 -18.67
C ALA A 67 -15.90 10.85 -17.65
N LEU A 68 -15.74 9.58 -18.07
CA LEU A 68 -15.93 8.44 -17.19
C LEU A 68 -14.81 8.34 -16.16
N ILE A 69 -13.56 8.56 -16.58
CA ILE A 69 -12.39 8.58 -15.69
C ILE A 69 -12.57 9.59 -14.55
N LYS A 70 -12.95 10.83 -14.87
CA LYS A 70 -13.24 11.86 -13.85
C LYS A 70 -14.37 11.47 -12.91
N ARG A 71 -15.41 10.82 -13.43
CA ARG A 71 -16.53 10.34 -12.61
C ARG A 71 -16.10 9.21 -11.66
N ILE A 72 -15.27 8.28 -12.11
CA ILE A 72 -14.70 7.22 -11.27
C ILE A 72 -13.85 7.82 -10.16
N SER A 73 -12.93 8.74 -10.49
CA SER A 73 -12.06 9.42 -9.50
C SER A 73 -12.89 10.09 -8.39
N ARG A 74 -13.90 10.86 -8.78
CA ARG A 74 -14.80 11.55 -7.83
C ARG A 74 -15.55 10.58 -6.92
N HIS A 75 -16.09 9.49 -7.46
CA HIS A 75 -16.81 8.50 -6.66
C HIS A 75 -15.87 7.75 -5.70
N LEU A 76 -14.65 7.43 -6.15
CA LEU A 76 -13.65 6.80 -5.30
C LEU A 76 -13.25 7.73 -4.14
N LYS A 77 -12.96 9.01 -4.43
CA LYS A 77 -12.67 10.02 -3.42
C LYS A 77 -13.81 10.17 -2.41
N ALA A 78 -15.06 10.27 -2.90
CA ALA A 78 -16.24 10.35 -2.05
C ALA A 78 -16.42 9.09 -1.17
N SER A 79 -16.13 7.90 -1.70
CA SER A 79 -16.20 6.64 -0.94
C SER A 79 -15.15 6.59 0.18
N ILE A 80 -13.93 7.07 -0.08
CA ILE A 80 -12.87 7.13 0.93
C ILE A 80 -13.23 8.15 2.01
N ALA A 81 -13.68 9.35 1.61
CA ALA A 81 -14.11 10.39 2.55
C ALA A 81 -15.25 9.90 3.45
N TYR A 82 -16.26 9.24 2.86
CA TYR A 82 -17.35 8.64 3.62
C TYR A 82 -16.86 7.60 4.63
N ALA A 83 -15.92 6.73 4.25
CA ALA A 83 -15.37 5.72 5.14
C ALA A 83 -14.57 6.33 6.31
N LEU A 84 -13.86 7.43 6.07
CA LEU A 84 -13.15 8.18 7.10
C LEU A 84 -14.12 8.84 8.09
N ASP A 85 -15.16 9.50 7.59
CA ASP A 85 -16.21 10.13 8.41
C ASP A 85 -17.05 9.10 9.20
N HIS A 86 -17.17 7.87 8.68
CA HIS A 86 -17.97 6.79 9.25
C HIS A 86 -17.12 5.59 9.66
N ARG A 87 -15.97 5.85 10.28
CA ARG A 87 -14.92 4.85 10.58
C ARG A 87 -15.43 3.57 11.22
N ALA A 88 -16.30 3.65 12.22
CA ALA A 88 -16.82 2.47 12.91
C ALA A 88 -17.60 1.53 11.98
N GLY A 89 -18.51 2.09 11.16
CA GLY A 89 -19.30 1.31 10.20
C GLY A 89 -18.47 0.80 9.03
N ALA A 90 -17.48 1.57 8.58
CA ALA A 90 -16.50 1.13 7.58
C ALA A 90 -15.68 -0.07 8.10
N LEU A 91 -15.23 0.00 9.37
CA LEU A 91 -14.53 -1.09 10.03
C LEU A 91 -15.41 -2.33 10.17
N ASP A 92 -16.67 -2.19 10.60
CA ASP A 92 -17.63 -3.31 10.69
C ASP A 92 -17.79 -4.05 9.35
N HIS A 93 -17.82 -3.30 8.25
CA HIS A 93 -17.85 -3.89 6.91
C HIS A 93 -16.53 -4.60 6.57
N ALA A 94 -15.39 -3.94 6.85
CA ALA A 94 -14.06 -4.46 6.56
C ALA A 94 -13.71 -5.74 7.36
N MET A 95 -14.23 -5.90 8.57
CA MET A 95 -13.98 -7.07 9.43
C MET A 95 -14.37 -8.40 8.77
N LYS A 96 -15.32 -8.39 7.82
CA LYS A 96 -15.69 -9.58 7.02
C LYS A 96 -14.53 -10.12 6.18
N TYR A 97 -13.52 -9.28 5.91
CA TYR A 97 -12.36 -9.59 5.10
C TYR A 97 -11.06 -9.65 5.93
N ALA A 98 -11.11 -9.36 7.24
CA ALA A 98 -9.94 -9.20 8.09
C ALA A 98 -9.24 -10.52 8.51
N ARG A 99 -9.59 -11.66 7.89
CA ARG A 99 -8.92 -12.98 8.07
C ARG A 99 -8.62 -13.39 9.51
N GLY A 100 -9.49 -13.03 10.46
CA GLY A 100 -9.32 -13.37 11.88
C GLY A 100 -8.47 -12.38 12.69
N LEU A 101 -8.09 -11.24 12.13
CA LEU A 101 -7.53 -10.14 12.92
C LEU A 101 -8.52 -9.71 14.01
N GLU A 102 -7.97 -9.45 15.19
CA GLU A 102 -8.70 -8.78 16.25
C GLU A 102 -9.03 -7.34 15.82
N ARG A 103 -10.19 -6.82 16.24
CA ARG A 103 -10.74 -5.56 15.74
C ARG A 103 -9.78 -4.39 15.95
N SER A 104 -9.08 -4.33 17.09
CA SER A 104 -8.13 -3.24 17.38
C SER A 104 -6.92 -3.26 16.43
N LYS A 105 -6.41 -4.46 16.11
CA LYS A 105 -5.34 -4.65 15.12
C LYS A 105 -5.81 -4.28 13.72
N ALA A 106 -7.04 -4.67 13.35
CA ALA A 106 -7.63 -4.30 12.07
C ALA A 106 -7.82 -2.77 11.93
N ASP A 107 -8.26 -2.09 12.99
CA ASP A 107 -8.40 -0.63 13.00
C ASP A 107 -7.06 0.06 12.82
N THR A 108 -6.02 -0.44 13.50
CA THR A 108 -4.64 0.06 13.36
C THR A 108 -4.14 -0.12 11.93
N PHE A 109 -4.26 -1.35 11.39
CA PHE A 109 -3.87 -1.65 10.01
C PHE A 109 -4.58 -0.77 8.98
N VAL A 110 -5.90 -0.61 9.12
CA VAL A 110 -6.69 0.28 8.23
C VAL A 110 -6.20 1.72 8.36
N GLY A 111 -5.93 2.21 9.58
CA GLY A 111 -5.41 3.58 9.80
C GLY A 111 -4.05 3.84 9.14
N MET A 112 -3.20 2.83 8.99
CA MET A 112 -1.91 2.97 8.31
C MET A 112 -2.06 3.27 6.81
N TYR A 113 -3.12 2.76 6.18
CA TYR A 113 -3.28 2.79 4.72
C TYR A 113 -4.47 3.61 4.21
N VAL A 114 -5.43 3.90 5.08
CA VAL A 114 -6.62 4.71 4.79
C VAL A 114 -6.57 5.96 5.66
N ASN A 115 -6.02 7.03 5.09
CA ASN A 115 -5.82 8.33 5.73
C ASN A 115 -5.86 9.45 4.67
N ASP A 116 -5.46 10.67 5.03
CA ASP A 116 -5.51 11.83 4.13
C ASP A 116 -4.68 11.63 2.85
N TRP A 117 -3.60 10.84 2.89
CA TRP A 117 -2.81 10.51 1.70
C TRP A 117 -3.60 9.63 0.71
N THR A 118 -4.56 8.85 1.19
CA THR A 118 -5.47 8.06 0.36
C THR A 118 -6.50 8.93 -0.34
N LEU A 119 -6.91 10.05 0.29
CA LEU A 119 -7.81 11.03 -0.32
C LEU A 119 -7.12 11.83 -1.43
N ASP A 120 -5.93 12.34 -1.14
CA ASP A 120 -5.03 12.97 -2.11
C ASP A 120 -3.62 12.96 -1.54
N TYR A 121 -2.72 12.21 -2.19
CA TYR A 121 -1.33 12.15 -1.79
C TYR A 121 -0.53 13.41 -2.19
N GLY A 122 -1.18 14.38 -2.86
CA GLY A 122 -0.65 15.71 -3.14
C GLY A 122 0.62 15.70 -3.97
N ASP A 123 1.28 16.85 -4.09
CA ASP A 123 2.51 16.99 -4.88
C ASP A 123 3.64 16.09 -4.36
N ARG A 124 3.74 15.96 -3.03
CA ARG A 124 4.78 15.15 -2.38
C ARG A 124 4.60 13.66 -2.69
N GLY A 125 3.38 13.14 -2.68
CA GLY A 125 3.10 11.76 -3.09
C GLY A 125 3.25 11.56 -4.60
N ARG A 126 2.84 12.53 -5.43
CA ARG A 126 3.06 12.48 -6.89
C ARG A 126 4.55 12.44 -7.20
N GLN A 127 5.36 13.20 -6.47
CA GLN A 127 6.82 13.15 -6.56
C GLN A 127 7.37 11.78 -6.14
N ALA A 128 6.88 11.20 -5.04
CA ALA A 128 7.28 9.88 -4.58
C ALA A 128 7.03 8.79 -5.63
N VAL A 129 5.85 8.80 -6.26
CA VAL A 129 5.50 7.87 -7.36
C VAL A 129 6.44 8.03 -8.55
N ARG A 130 6.70 9.28 -8.97
CA ARG A 130 7.63 9.55 -10.08
C ARG A 130 9.04 9.04 -9.78
N LEU A 131 9.56 9.30 -8.58
CA LEU A 131 10.89 8.87 -8.16
C LEU A 131 11.01 7.33 -8.11
N LEU A 132 9.99 6.65 -7.58
CA LEU A 132 9.97 5.18 -7.54
C LEU A 132 10.06 4.58 -8.94
N LEU A 133 9.26 5.10 -9.87
CA LEU A 133 9.27 4.63 -11.26
C LEU A 133 10.58 4.96 -11.98
N GLU A 134 11.13 6.16 -11.75
CA GLU A 134 12.43 6.57 -12.29
C GLU A 134 13.55 5.60 -11.83
N ARG A 135 13.63 5.31 -10.53
CA ARG A 135 14.60 4.35 -9.99
C ARG A 135 14.37 2.93 -10.53
N GLY A 136 13.11 2.54 -10.75
CA GLY A 136 12.77 1.28 -11.42
C GLY A 136 13.31 1.19 -12.85
N VAL A 137 13.30 2.30 -13.60
CA VAL A 137 13.90 2.39 -14.94
C VAL A 137 15.43 2.37 -14.87
N GLN A 138 16.03 3.16 -13.98
CA GLN A 138 17.48 3.23 -13.80
C GLN A 138 18.10 1.89 -13.39
N SER A 139 17.38 1.09 -12.60
CA SER A 139 17.78 -0.25 -12.18
C SER A 139 17.49 -1.36 -13.21
N GLY A 140 16.84 -1.02 -14.34
CA GLY A 140 16.49 -1.99 -15.39
C GLY A 140 15.30 -2.91 -15.06
N ILE A 141 14.62 -2.69 -13.92
CA ILE A 141 13.41 -3.43 -13.54
C ILE A 141 12.23 -3.03 -14.45
N ILE A 142 12.12 -1.74 -14.76
CA ILE A 142 11.11 -1.20 -15.66
C ILE A 142 11.77 -0.98 -17.04
N PRO A 143 11.19 -1.53 -18.12
CA PRO A 143 11.86 -1.60 -19.42
C PRO A 143 12.04 -0.25 -20.13
N GLY A 144 11.40 0.82 -19.64
CA GLY A 144 11.54 2.14 -20.24
C GLY A 144 10.81 3.24 -19.47
N PRO A 145 10.98 4.50 -19.90
CA PRO A 145 10.41 5.66 -19.22
C PRO A 145 8.89 5.54 -19.03
N VAL A 146 8.42 5.87 -17.83
CA VAL A 146 6.99 5.86 -17.48
C VAL A 146 6.49 7.28 -17.37
N LEU A 147 5.61 7.69 -18.29
CA LEU A 147 4.87 8.94 -18.17
C LEU A 147 3.62 8.71 -17.31
N VAL A 148 3.68 9.12 -16.05
CA VAL A 148 2.54 9.05 -15.14
C VAL A 148 1.60 10.21 -15.40
N GLU A 149 0.36 9.89 -15.74
CA GLU A 149 -0.75 10.83 -15.79
C GLU A 149 -1.58 10.67 -14.54
N PHE A 150 -1.93 11.79 -13.92
CA PHE A 150 -2.81 11.80 -12.78
C PHE A 150 -4.18 12.32 -13.18
N VAL A 151 -5.23 11.68 -12.66
CA VAL A 151 -6.59 12.18 -12.86
C VAL A 151 -6.78 13.41 -11.99
N GLU A 152 -7.04 14.54 -12.63
CA GLU A 152 -7.44 15.78 -11.95
C GLU A 152 -8.94 15.73 -11.63
N ASP A 153 -9.31 16.30 -10.49
CA ASP A 153 -10.70 16.47 -10.05
C ASP A 153 -11.49 17.44 -10.94
#